data_AF-A0A2G6YTK2-F1
#
_entry.id   AF-A0A2G6YTK2-F1
#
_cell.length_a   1.000
_cell.length_b   1.000
_cell.length_c   1.000
_cell.angle_alpha   90.00
_cell.angle_beta   90.00
_cell.angle_gamma   90.00
#
_symmetry.space_group_name_H-M   'P 1'
#
loop_
_entity.id
_entity.type
_entity.pdbx_description
1 polymer ?
#
loop_
_entity_poly.entity_id
_entity_poly.type
_entity_poly.pdbx_seq_one_letter_code
_entity_poly.pdbx_strand_id
1 'polypeptide(L)'
;MPVLTASMEPLSARIPSDIYLWLAQLPVEGATTNSDKLRVLLGQLKRQHDGAMDYPTAHGWARDITAPLRDATVRLEGNTGRNSEVLNLLLEHVTASLAMIVSHTPDNESQAAELEDMLVRRLFGLSASLLRQATTEKAQAYDPAVIRRHMGATIELAQSIPNPEGV
;
A
#
# COMPACT_ATOMS: atom_id res chain seq x y z
N MET A 1 26.65 10.06 -27.03
CA MET A 1 26.17 10.50 -25.71
C MET A 1 27.11 9.89 -24.67
N PRO A 2 27.90 10.66 -23.93
CA PRO A 2 28.80 10.09 -22.93
C PRO A 2 27.96 9.55 -21.77
N VAL A 3 28.25 8.30 -21.37
CA VAL A 3 27.67 7.69 -20.17
C VAL A 3 28.28 8.41 -18.98
N LEU A 4 27.48 9.21 -18.27
CA LEU A 4 27.88 9.76 -16.97
C LEU A 4 28.07 8.57 -16.02
N THR A 5 29.31 8.17 -15.79
CA THR A 5 29.65 7.25 -14.70
C THR A 5 29.26 7.94 -13.40
N ALA A 6 28.30 7.36 -12.67
CA ALA A 6 27.93 7.85 -11.35
C ALA A 6 29.17 7.85 -10.45
N SER A 7 29.65 9.04 -10.06
CA SER A 7 30.74 9.18 -9.07
C SER A 7 30.23 8.71 -7.72
N MET A 8 30.98 7.84 -7.06
CA MET A 8 30.68 7.37 -5.71
C MET A 8 31.51 8.19 -4.72
N GLU A 9 30.84 9.03 -3.93
CA GLU A 9 31.50 9.83 -2.90
C GLU A 9 31.53 9.07 -1.55
N PRO A 10 32.67 9.03 -0.83
CA PRO A 10 32.75 8.37 0.46
C PRO A 10 31.98 9.15 1.53
N LEU A 11 31.01 8.49 2.17
CA LEU A 11 30.29 9.04 3.32
C LEU A 11 30.89 8.48 4.62
N SER A 12 31.53 9.35 5.42
CA SER A 12 31.97 9.01 6.78
C SER A 12 30.96 9.57 7.79
N ALA A 13 30.20 8.68 8.43
CA ALA A 13 29.22 9.04 9.45
C ALA A 13 29.25 8.05 10.61
N ARG A 14 28.94 8.53 11.82
CA ARG A 14 28.71 7.68 12.99
C ARG A 14 27.22 7.43 13.12
N ILE A 15 26.84 6.16 13.28
CA ILE A 15 25.47 5.76 13.56
C ILE A 15 25.41 5.01 14.90
N PRO A 16 24.27 5.07 15.62
CA PRO A 16 24.03 4.27 16.81
C PRO A 16 24.29 2.77 16.61
N SER A 17 24.79 2.12 17.65
CA SER A 17 25.22 0.71 17.62
C SER A 17 24.08 -0.25 17.28
N ASP A 18 22.89 0.02 17.80
CA ASP A 18 21.66 -0.74 17.55
C ASP A 18 21.25 -0.67 16.07
N ILE A 19 21.31 0.52 15.46
CA ILE A 19 21.03 0.72 14.04
C ILE A 19 22.05 -0.02 13.17
N TYR A 20 23.35 0.04 13.54
CA TYR A 20 24.38 -0.71 12.82
C TYR A 20 24.13 -2.22 12.84
N LEU A 21 23.82 -2.78 14.01
CA LEU A 21 23.53 -4.21 14.17
C LEU A 21 22.26 -4.62 13.40
N TRP A 22 21.22 -3.79 13.46
CA TRP A 22 20.01 -3.99 12.69
C TRP A 22 20.29 -4.00 11.17
N LEU A 23 21.03 -3.01 10.66
CA LEU A 23 21.39 -2.92 9.24
C LEU A 23 22.21 -4.15 8.78
N ALA A 24 23.11 -4.65 9.63
CA ALA A 24 23.89 -5.85 9.33
C ALA A 24 23.00 -7.08 9.14
N GLN A 25 21.89 -7.17 9.87
CA GLN A 25 20.94 -8.29 9.81
C GLN A 25 19.83 -8.10 8.77
N LEU A 26 19.57 -6.86 8.35
CA LEU A 26 18.49 -6.54 7.41
C LEU A 26 18.73 -7.20 6.04
N PRO A 27 17.85 -8.09 5.56
CA PRO A 27 17.91 -8.56 4.18
C PRO A 27 17.46 -7.45 3.24
N VAL A 28 18.31 -7.09 2.27
CA VAL A 28 18.00 -6.11 1.23
C VAL A 28 18.28 -6.75 -0.12
N GLU A 29 17.28 -6.78 -1.00
CA GLU A 29 17.42 -7.38 -2.32
C GLU A 29 18.50 -6.66 -3.13
N GLY A 30 19.42 -7.43 -3.74
CA GLY A 30 20.53 -6.89 -4.51
C GLY A 30 21.65 -6.23 -3.69
N ALA A 31 21.68 -6.39 -2.36
CA ALA A 31 22.72 -5.83 -1.50
C ALA A 31 23.27 -6.85 -0.49
N THR A 32 24.58 -7.07 -0.50
CA THR A 32 25.26 -8.02 0.39
C THR A 32 26.02 -7.32 1.51
N THR A 33 26.70 -6.21 1.20
CA THR A 33 27.51 -5.48 2.20
C THR A 33 26.69 -4.38 2.89
N ASN A 34 27.11 -3.95 4.09
CA ASN A 34 26.45 -2.82 4.78
C ASN A 34 26.49 -1.53 3.94
N SER A 35 27.57 -1.31 3.18
CA SER A 35 27.68 -0.19 2.24
C SER A 35 26.68 -0.32 1.07
N ASP A 36 26.46 -1.52 0.53
CA ASP A 36 25.44 -1.76 -0.50
C ASP A 36 24.03 -1.52 0.05
N LYS A 37 23.75 -2.01 1.26
CA LYS A 37 22.46 -1.81 1.92
C LYS A 37 22.20 -0.32 2.13
N LEU A 38 23.17 0.44 2.64
CA LEU A 38 23.06 1.90 2.78
C LEU A 38 22.79 2.58 1.43
N ARG A 39 23.51 2.20 0.38
CA ARG A 39 23.32 2.75 -0.97
C ARG A 39 21.91 2.48 -1.48
N VAL A 40 21.39 1.26 -1.35
CA VAL A 40 20.04 0.90 -1.78
C VAL A 40 18.98 1.66 -0.97
N LEU A 41 19.10 1.68 0.36
CA LEU A 41 18.15 2.34 1.25
C LEU A 41 18.14 3.87 1.07
N LEU A 42 19.30 4.50 0.94
CA LEU A 42 19.39 5.93 0.65
C LEU A 42 18.86 6.26 -0.75
N GLY A 43 19.05 5.38 -1.73
CA GLY A 43 18.46 5.52 -3.06
C GLY A 43 16.93 5.41 -3.04
N GLN A 44 16.38 4.53 -2.20
CA GLN A 44 14.93 4.47 -1.95
C GLN A 44 14.43 5.74 -1.27
N LEU A 45 15.10 6.19 -0.20
CA LEU A 45 14.73 7.41 0.53
C LEU A 45 14.82 8.65 -0.37
N LYS A 46 15.84 8.75 -1.23
CA LYS A 46 15.95 9.83 -2.21
C LYS A 46 14.80 9.81 -3.21
N ARG A 47 14.44 8.64 -3.77
CA ARG A 47 13.30 8.52 -4.69
C ARG A 47 11.98 8.91 -4.04
N GLN A 48 11.80 8.58 -2.75
CA GLN A 48 10.64 9.03 -1.97
C GLN A 48 10.66 10.55 -1.79
N HIS A 49 11.80 11.11 -1.39
CA HIS A 49 11.96 12.55 -1.13
C HIS A 49 11.74 13.40 -2.40
N ASP A 50 12.24 12.94 -3.54
CA ASP A 50 12.14 13.70 -4.79
C ASP A 50 10.70 13.72 -5.36
N GLY A 51 9.72 13.08 -4.70
CA GLY A 51 8.29 13.09 -5.09
C GLY A 51 8.01 12.44 -6.46
N ALA A 52 9.03 11.83 -7.07
CA ALA A 52 9.03 11.39 -8.46
C ALA A 52 8.93 9.86 -8.57
N MET A 53 8.25 9.20 -7.62
CA MET A 53 7.91 7.81 -7.84
C MET A 53 6.82 7.75 -8.90
N ASP A 54 7.16 7.26 -10.09
CA ASP A 54 6.14 6.81 -11.02
C ASP A 54 5.24 5.77 -10.34
N TYR A 55 4.00 5.66 -10.80
CA TYR A 55 3.03 4.77 -10.16
C TYR A 55 3.54 3.32 -9.97
N PRO A 56 4.23 2.68 -10.95
CA PRO A 56 4.79 1.34 -10.74
C PRO A 56 5.81 1.28 -9.60
N THR A 57 6.72 2.25 -9.47
CA THR A 57 7.69 2.29 -8.37
C THR A 57 6.99 2.53 -7.04
N ALA A 58 6.04 3.46 -7.00
CA ALA A 58 5.23 3.74 -5.82
C ALA A 58 4.45 2.52 -5.36
N HIS A 59 3.91 1.74 -6.30
CA HIS A 59 3.18 0.50 -6.01
C HIS A 59 4.10 -0.60 -5.47
N GLY A 60 5.30 -0.76 -6.04
CA GLY A 60 6.31 -1.68 -5.50
C GLY A 60 6.65 -1.34 -4.05
N TRP A 61 6.90 -0.06 -3.77
CA TRP A 61 7.19 0.43 -2.42
C TRP A 61 6.01 0.25 -1.45
N ALA A 62 4.79 0.61 -1.86
CA ALA A 62 3.60 0.43 -1.04
C ALA A 62 3.33 -1.05 -0.71
N ARG A 63 3.66 -1.96 -1.64
CA ARG A 63 3.60 -3.40 -1.42
C ARG A 63 4.63 -3.85 -0.39
N ASP A 64 5.83 -3.27 -0.39
CA ASP A 64 6.87 -3.60 0.59
C ASP A 64 6.46 -3.14 2.00
N ILE A 65 5.77 -2.00 2.13
CA ILE A 65 5.17 -1.55 3.40
C ILE A 65 4.14 -2.55 3.93
N THR A 66 3.28 -3.08 3.05
CA THR A 66 2.20 -3.99 3.45
C THR A 66 2.64 -5.46 3.50
N ALA A 67 3.87 -5.77 3.08
CA ALA A 67 4.42 -7.13 3.02
C ALA A 67 4.36 -7.90 4.35
N PRO A 68 4.70 -7.32 5.52
CA PRO A 68 4.65 -8.05 6.78
C PRO A 68 3.25 -8.58 7.12
N LEU A 69 2.20 -7.78 6.83
CA LEU A 69 0.82 -8.18 7.02
C LEU A 69 0.41 -9.25 6.00
N ARG A 70 0.79 -9.10 4.73
CA ARG A 70 0.55 -10.12 3.69
C ARG A 70 1.17 -11.46 4.08
N ASP A 71 2.43 -11.46 4.51
CA ASP A 71 3.14 -12.67 4.92
C ASP A 71 2.50 -13.30 6.15
N ALA A 72 2.06 -12.49 7.12
CA ALA A 72 1.34 -12.97 8.29
C ALA A 72 0.01 -13.63 7.90
N THR A 73 -0.75 -13.02 7.00
CA THR A 73 -1.98 -13.59 6.46
C THR A 73 -1.69 -14.92 5.76
N VAL A 74 -0.75 -14.98 4.81
CA VAL A 74 -0.40 -16.21 4.10
C VAL A 74 0.00 -17.34 5.05
N ARG A 75 0.80 -17.06 6.09
CA ARG A 75 1.15 -18.08 7.10
C ARG A 75 -0.07 -18.59 7.86
N LEU A 76 -0.97 -17.69 8.28
CA LEU A 76 -2.19 -18.08 9.00
C LEU A 76 -3.13 -18.89 8.11
N GLU A 77 -3.27 -18.51 6.85
CA GLU A 77 -4.11 -19.23 5.89
C GLU A 77 -3.55 -20.63 5.61
N GLY A 78 -2.22 -20.75 5.43
CA GLY A 78 -1.55 -22.05 5.26
C GLY A 78 -1.70 -22.97 6.47
N ASN A 79 -1.69 -22.42 7.69
CA ASN A 79 -1.82 -23.20 8.92
C ASN A 79 -3.26 -23.62 9.24
N THR A 80 -4.24 -22.78 8.87
CA THR A 80 -5.65 -22.98 9.27
C THR A 80 -6.53 -23.50 8.14
N GLY A 81 -6.06 -23.45 6.89
CA GLY A 81 -6.85 -23.75 5.69
C GLY A 81 -7.99 -22.75 5.42
N ARG A 82 -8.07 -21.66 6.18
CA ARG A 82 -9.06 -20.59 5.99
C ARG A 82 -8.43 -19.46 5.19
N ASN A 83 -9.11 -18.97 4.16
CA ASN A 83 -8.71 -17.77 3.42
C ASN A 83 -9.59 -16.58 3.83
N SER A 84 -8.98 -15.41 4.01
CA SER A 84 -9.69 -14.19 4.40
C SER A 84 -9.71 -13.20 3.25
N GLU A 85 -10.72 -13.31 2.38
CA GLU A 85 -10.97 -12.39 1.27
C GLU A 85 -11.00 -10.93 1.72
N VAL A 86 -11.60 -10.64 2.88
CA VAL A 86 -11.66 -9.26 3.42
C VAL A 86 -10.27 -8.64 3.66
N LEU A 87 -9.32 -9.41 4.18
CA LEU A 87 -7.96 -8.92 4.41
C LEU A 87 -7.20 -8.78 3.10
N ASN A 88 -7.39 -9.71 2.16
CA ASN A 88 -6.78 -9.64 0.85
C ASN A 88 -7.26 -8.42 0.05
N LEU A 89 -8.58 -8.16 0.07
CA LEU A 89 -9.19 -6.96 -0.51
C LEU A 89 -8.64 -5.68 0.12
N LEU A 90 -8.50 -5.62 1.44
CA LEU A 90 -7.97 -4.45 2.13
C LEU A 90 -6.49 -4.21 1.80
N LEU A 91 -5.68 -5.28 1.79
CA LEU A 91 -4.26 -5.22 1.41
C LEU A 91 -4.07 -4.68 0.00
N GLU A 92 -4.85 -5.18 -0.96
CA GLU A 92 -4.83 -4.70 -2.35
C GLU A 92 -5.30 -3.24 -2.46
N HIS A 93 -6.37 -2.88 -1.76
CA HIS A 93 -6.88 -1.52 -1.76
C HIS A 93 -5.85 -0.54 -1.21
N VAL A 94 -5.34 -0.77 0.00
CA VAL A 94 -4.37 0.10 0.69
C VAL A 94 -3.09 0.25 -0.13
N THR A 95 -2.58 -0.85 -0.69
CA THR A 95 -1.33 -0.82 -1.50
C THR A 95 -1.45 0.14 -2.68
N ALA A 96 -2.50 0.00 -3.47
CA ALA A 96 -2.67 0.85 -4.65
C ALA A 96 -3.14 2.27 -4.30
N SER A 97 -3.97 2.45 -3.26
CA SER A 97 -4.34 3.78 -2.77
C SER A 97 -3.12 4.57 -2.31
N LEU A 98 -2.24 3.93 -1.53
CA LEU A 98 -0.98 4.53 -1.12
C LEU A 98 -0.09 4.84 -2.31
N ALA A 99 0.01 3.94 -3.29
CA ALA A 99 0.77 4.15 -4.51
C ALA A 99 0.29 5.40 -5.28
N MET A 100 -1.03 5.56 -5.46
CA MET A 100 -1.59 6.74 -6.12
C MET A 100 -1.27 8.02 -5.34
N ILE A 101 -1.43 8.00 -4.01
CA ILE A 101 -1.17 9.17 -3.16
C ILE A 101 0.28 9.63 -3.25
N VAL A 102 1.23 8.70 -3.27
CA VAL A 102 2.66 9.06 -3.28
C VAL A 102 3.22 9.31 -4.68
N SER A 103 2.54 8.83 -5.74
CA SER A 103 2.98 9.04 -7.12
C SER A 103 2.35 10.26 -7.80
N HIS A 104 1.35 10.88 -7.17
CA HIS A 104 0.67 12.05 -7.72
C HIS A 104 0.92 13.27 -6.84
N THR A 105 1.62 14.26 -7.40
CA THR A 105 1.81 15.58 -6.81
C THR A 105 1.09 16.61 -7.68
N PRO A 106 -0.21 16.86 -7.44
CA PRO A 106 -0.98 17.75 -8.29
C PRO A 106 -0.48 19.20 -8.15
N ASP A 107 -0.18 19.84 -9.28
CA ASP A 107 0.31 21.23 -9.32
C ASP A 107 -0.83 22.24 -9.51
N ASN A 108 -2.05 21.77 -9.78
CA ASN A 108 -3.22 22.60 -10.03
C ASN A 108 -4.52 21.90 -9.65
N GLU A 109 -5.62 22.66 -9.59
CA GLU A 109 -6.95 22.16 -9.21
C GLU A 109 -7.45 21.04 -10.14
N SER A 110 -7.16 21.10 -11.44
CA SER A 110 -7.60 20.06 -12.38
C SER A 110 -6.96 18.72 -12.07
N GLN A 111 -5.65 18.70 -11.79
CA GLN A 111 -4.93 17.49 -11.43
C GLN A 111 -5.35 16.97 -10.05
N ALA A 112 -5.66 17.88 -9.12
CA ALA A 112 -6.17 17.50 -7.81
C ALA A 112 -7.56 16.83 -7.92
N ALA A 113 -8.45 17.37 -8.76
CA ALA A 113 -9.77 16.79 -9.02
C ALA A 113 -9.68 15.42 -9.71
N GLU A 114 -8.74 15.22 -10.63
CA GLU A 114 -8.49 13.92 -11.25
C GLU A 114 -8.01 12.87 -10.23
N LEU A 115 -7.06 13.24 -9.37
CA LEU A 115 -6.60 12.37 -8.30
C LEU A 115 -7.74 12.04 -7.31
N GLU A 116 -8.57 13.03 -6.97
CA GLU A 116 -9.75 12.83 -6.13
C GLU A 116 -10.72 11.82 -6.75
N ASP A 117 -11.08 11.98 -8.03
CA ASP A 117 -11.96 11.04 -8.74
C ASP A 117 -11.38 9.62 -8.76
N MET A 118 -10.08 9.48 -9.05
CA MET A 118 -9.39 8.18 -9.02
C MET A 118 -9.48 7.49 -7.65
N LEU A 119 -9.23 8.24 -6.56
CA LEU A 119 -9.29 7.74 -5.19
C LEU A 119 -10.73 7.40 -4.78
N VAL A 120 -11.69 8.26 -5.09
CA VAL A 120 -13.10 8.07 -4.80
C VAL A 120 -13.64 6.85 -5.51
N ARG A 121 -13.38 6.68 -6.82
CA ARG A 121 -13.74 5.48 -7.58
C ARG A 121 -13.21 4.22 -6.91
N ARG A 122 -11.97 4.25 -6.41
CA ARG A 122 -11.36 3.10 -5.74
C ARG A 122 -12.03 2.80 -4.39
N LEU A 123 -12.37 3.83 -3.62
CA LEU A 123 -13.10 3.68 -2.35
C LEU A 123 -14.49 3.08 -2.58
N PHE A 124 -15.22 3.54 -3.59
CA PHE A 124 -16.52 2.94 -3.94
C PHE A 124 -16.38 1.51 -4.47
N GLY A 125 -15.32 1.20 -5.22
CA GLY A 125 -15.01 -0.18 -5.62
C GLY A 125 -14.75 -1.11 -4.43
N LEU A 126 -14.05 -0.63 -3.39
CA LEU A 126 -13.88 -1.37 -2.14
C LEU A 126 -15.21 -1.54 -1.42
N SER A 127 -16.01 -0.49 -1.26
CA SER A 127 -17.33 -0.53 -0.64
C SER A 127 -18.23 -1.57 -1.32
N ALA A 128 -18.29 -1.57 -2.65
CA ALA A 128 -19.04 -2.57 -3.41
C ALA A 128 -18.51 -3.99 -3.17
N SER A 129 -17.19 -4.18 -3.03
CA SER A 129 -16.60 -5.48 -2.74
C SER A 129 -16.89 -5.96 -1.32
N LEU A 130 -16.89 -5.07 -0.33
CA LEU A 130 -17.32 -5.36 1.04
C LEU A 130 -18.81 -5.70 1.10
N LEU A 131 -19.66 -4.99 0.35
CA LEU A 131 -21.09 -5.31 0.26
C LEU A 131 -21.33 -6.66 -0.44
N ARG A 132 -20.49 -7.05 -1.41
CA ARG A 132 -20.57 -8.40 -1.99
C ARG A 132 -20.29 -9.49 -0.95
N GLN A 133 -19.37 -9.26 -0.02
CA GLN A 133 -19.13 -10.17 1.12
C GLN A 133 -20.32 -10.27 2.10
N ALA A 134 -21.29 -9.35 2.02
CA ALA A 134 -22.52 -9.38 2.80
C ALA A 134 -23.62 -10.27 2.22
N THR A 135 -23.51 -10.64 0.94
CA THR A 135 -24.60 -11.29 0.20
C THR A 135 -24.87 -12.70 0.71
N THR A 136 -23.86 -13.39 1.23
CA THR A 136 -23.96 -14.69 1.89
C THR A 136 -24.06 -14.53 3.40
N GLU A 137 -24.62 -15.51 4.12
CA GLU A 137 -24.75 -15.47 5.58
C GLU A 137 -23.40 -15.28 6.30
N LYS A 138 -22.33 -15.80 5.70
CA LYS A 138 -20.96 -15.80 6.23
C LYS A 138 -20.02 -15.17 5.22
N ALA A 139 -19.36 -14.08 5.62
CA ALA A 139 -18.29 -13.47 4.83
C ALA A 139 -17.05 -14.39 4.81
N GLN A 140 -16.25 -14.33 3.73
CA GLN A 140 -14.94 -14.98 3.68
C GLN A 140 -13.93 -14.16 4.47
N ALA A 141 -14.00 -14.30 5.79
CA ALA A 141 -13.18 -13.59 6.76
C ALA A 141 -12.89 -14.48 7.97
N TYR A 142 -11.91 -14.08 8.79
CA TYR A 142 -11.61 -14.78 10.05
C TYR A 142 -12.79 -14.79 11.03
N ASP A 143 -13.51 -13.67 11.15
CA ASP A 143 -14.83 -13.59 11.79
C ASP A 143 -15.90 -13.49 10.69
N PRO A 144 -16.68 -14.56 10.44
CA PRO A 144 -17.71 -14.57 9.40
C PRO A 144 -18.80 -13.49 9.55
N ALA A 145 -18.96 -12.94 10.75
CA ALA A 145 -19.95 -11.91 11.06
C ALA A 145 -19.39 -10.48 10.98
N VAL A 146 -18.08 -10.30 10.72
CA VAL A 146 -17.43 -8.98 10.80
C VAL A 146 -18.08 -7.95 9.88
N ILE A 147 -18.40 -8.33 8.64
CA ILE A 147 -19.01 -7.42 7.67
C ILE A 147 -20.44 -7.05 8.12
N ARG A 148 -21.25 -8.05 8.54
CA ARG A 148 -22.62 -7.84 9.05
C ARG A 148 -22.68 -6.94 10.27
N ARG A 149 -21.67 -7.02 11.15
CA ARG A 149 -21.57 -6.15 12.33
C ARG A 149 -21.43 -4.67 11.97
N HIS A 150 -20.77 -4.36 10.85
CA HIS A 150 -20.44 -2.98 10.48
C HIS A 150 -21.29 -2.40 9.33
N MET A 151 -21.96 -3.23 8.53
CA MET A 151 -22.72 -2.76 7.36
C MET A 151 -23.98 -1.95 7.69
N GLY A 152 -24.56 -2.09 8.89
CA GLY A 152 -25.88 -1.55 9.21
C GLY A 152 -25.96 -0.04 8.95
N ALA A 153 -25.03 0.72 9.53
CA ALA A 153 -24.95 2.17 9.32
C ALA A 153 -24.67 2.54 7.86
N THR A 154 -23.84 1.76 7.15
CA THR A 154 -23.54 2.00 5.73
C THR A 154 -24.78 1.84 4.84
N ILE A 155 -25.60 0.81 5.11
CA ILE A 155 -26.84 0.56 4.35
C ILE A 155 -27.87 1.65 4.66
N GLU A 156 -28.03 2.02 5.93
CA GLU A 156 -28.93 3.10 6.33
C GLU A 156 -28.58 4.42 5.64
N LEU A 157 -27.29 4.79 5.64
CA LEU A 157 -26.81 5.96 4.92
C LEU A 157 -27.09 5.84 3.41
N ALA A 158 -26.79 4.69 2.79
CA ALA A 158 -27.03 4.48 1.37
C ALA A 158 -28.53 4.56 0.99
N GLN A 159 -29.42 4.09 1.86
CA GLN A 159 -30.88 4.17 1.65
C GLN A 159 -31.45 5.57 1.85
N SER A 160 -30.79 6.39 2.66
CA SER A 160 -31.20 7.77 2.93
C SER A 160 -30.82 8.75 1.81
N ILE A 161 -29.87 8.39 0.95
CA ILE A 161 -29.42 9.23 -0.16
C ILE A 161 -30.48 9.19 -1.27
N PRO A 162 -31.03 10.35 -1.68
CA PRO A 162 -31.91 10.41 -2.84
C PRO A 162 -31.19 9.85 -4.05
N ASN A 163 -31.85 8.95 -4.80
CA ASN A 163 -31.26 8.40 -6.01
C ASN A 163 -30.89 9.56 -6.94
N PRO A 164 -29.62 9.73 -7.35
CA PRO A 164 -29.25 10.81 -8.24
C PRO A 164 -29.95 10.59 -9.58
N GLU A 165 -31.01 11.36 -9.86
CA GLU A 165 -31.59 11.41 -11.17
C GLU A 165 -30.57 12.05 -12.12
N GLY A 166 -29.89 11.21 -12.92
CA GLY A 166 -29.12 11.65 -14.10
C GLY A 166 -27.78 12.34 -13.83
N VAL A 167 -26.80 11.60 -13.30
CA VAL A 167 -25.36 11.92 -13.44
C VAL A 167 -24.73 10.99 -14.46
#